data_AF-A0A9P0ZIQ8-F1
#
_entry.id   AF-A0A9P0ZIQ8-F1
#
_cell.length_a   1.000
_cell.length_b   1.000
_cell.length_c   1.000
_cell.angle_alpha   90.00
_cell.angle_beta   90.00
_cell.angle_gamma   90.00
#
_symmetry.space_group_name_H-M   'P 1'
#
loop_
_entity.id
_entity.type
_entity.pdbx_description
1 polymer ?
#
loop_
_entity_poly.entity_id
_entity_poly.type
_entity_poly.pdbx_seq_one_letter_code
_entity_poly.pdbx_strand_id
1 'polypeptide(L)'
;MGIWSLPLFWDEFSRFLATWFRKDKNFLGNFFNFPRILTPMEKSTLMKFRSSENVEWRGETTFLDLPDLAMDCILERLSPAELCSMGKVCNSMREKCVSDHLWEKHINQRWGRLIGNAAYREWECHIASRKRSLLQNYQDQKDIFGYLSSFTNFLFHREEAEEENRFKSLLPKNSLMALYFSLESGVFWFPAQVYNRENGQLGFALSCYDAEISYDSNGDTFRARYLTKGWRSTEENIERKRIRAPPVDTPTYDLHTSDCLNDLKPDDHIEIQWRKSKEFPYGWWYGVVGHMESCSGNKMICQCHISDMAILEFRQYSPGSRWRQITINKKGHQEVGNEVDGFYGGIRKLSNEDEITAWKCFW
;
A
#
# COMPACT_ATOMS: atom_id res chain seq x y z
N MET A 1 14.03 9.81 30.79
CA MET A 1 14.84 8.56 30.71
C MET A 1 14.57 7.95 29.34
N GLY A 2 15.52 7.69 28.45
CA GLY A 2 16.97 7.87 28.45
C GLY A 2 17.46 8.05 27.01
N ILE A 3 18.58 8.76 26.88
CA ILE A 3 19.31 9.11 25.66
C ILE A 3 20.35 8.01 25.41
N TRP A 4 20.07 6.92 24.70
CA TRP A 4 21.10 5.89 24.38
C TRP A 4 20.74 5.01 23.16
N SER A 5 20.40 5.56 21.98
CA SER A 5 20.17 4.74 20.76
C SER A 5 21.11 5.03 19.58
N LEU A 6 21.83 6.15 19.55
CA LEU A 6 22.80 6.48 18.49
C LEU A 6 24.01 5.51 18.40
N PRO A 7 24.62 5.03 19.51
CA PRO A 7 25.75 4.10 19.42
C PRO A 7 25.36 2.71 18.92
N LEU A 8 24.14 2.28 19.23
CA LEU A 8 23.62 0.96 18.84
C LEU A 8 23.33 0.90 17.35
N PHE A 9 22.81 2.00 16.77
CA PHE A 9 22.57 2.08 15.32
C PHE A 9 23.85 1.96 14.50
N TRP A 10 24.93 2.66 14.87
CA TRP A 10 26.19 2.56 14.14
C TRP A 10 26.86 1.20 14.28
N ASP A 11 26.72 0.54 15.44
CA ASP A 11 27.19 -0.83 15.64
C ASP A 11 26.36 -1.84 14.83
N GLU A 12 25.04 -1.68 14.79
CA GLU A 12 24.12 -2.54 14.02
C GLU A 12 24.25 -2.33 12.49
N PHE A 13 24.40 -1.08 12.04
CA PHE A 13 24.71 -0.73 10.66
C PHE A 13 26.11 -1.20 10.25
N SER A 14 27.11 -1.08 11.13
CA SER A 14 28.45 -1.61 10.88
C SER A 14 28.44 -3.13 10.79
N ARG A 15 27.65 -3.83 11.62
CA ARG A 15 27.43 -5.28 11.53
C ARG A 15 26.68 -5.66 10.26
N PHE A 16 25.68 -4.88 9.83
CA PHE A 16 24.98 -5.08 8.57
C PHE A 16 25.94 -4.94 7.37
N LEU A 17 26.73 -3.86 7.31
CA LEU A 17 27.78 -3.68 6.30
C LEU A 17 28.80 -4.83 6.35
N ALA A 18 29.29 -5.20 7.54
CA ALA A 18 30.27 -6.27 7.69
C ALA A 18 29.73 -7.65 7.28
N THR A 19 28.46 -7.95 7.58
CA THR A 19 27.81 -9.20 7.15
C THR A 19 27.51 -9.22 5.66
N TRP A 20 27.22 -8.06 5.07
CA TRP A 20 27.11 -7.90 3.62
C TRP A 20 28.43 -8.15 2.93
N PHE A 21 29.51 -7.44 3.31
CA PHE A 21 30.85 -7.62 2.71
C PHE A 21 31.34 -9.08 2.82
N ARG A 22 30.80 -9.85 3.77
CA ARG A 22 31.11 -11.28 3.95
C ARG A 22 30.26 -12.22 3.10
N LYS A 23 29.03 -11.86 2.75
CA LYS A 23 28.07 -12.69 1.98
C LYS A 23 28.22 -12.51 0.46
N ASP A 24 28.54 -11.31 -0.02
CA ASP A 24 28.70 -11.02 -1.46
C ASP A 24 30.18 -11.04 -1.89
N LYS A 25 30.82 -12.21 -1.80
CA LYS A 25 32.21 -12.38 -2.31
C LYS A 25 32.33 -12.21 -3.83
N ASN A 26 31.23 -12.30 -4.56
CA ASN A 26 31.23 -12.23 -6.02
C ASN A 26 31.07 -10.80 -6.57
N PHE A 27 30.65 -9.83 -5.75
CA PHE A 27 30.51 -8.43 -6.20
C PHE A 27 31.85 -7.66 -6.14
N LEU A 28 32.77 -8.08 -5.27
CA LEU A 28 34.08 -7.45 -5.07
C LEU A 28 35.14 -7.87 -6.11
N GLY A 29 34.92 -8.95 -6.86
CA GLY A 29 35.92 -9.51 -7.79
C GLY A 29 36.28 -8.60 -8.97
N ASN A 30 35.40 -7.67 -9.34
CA ASN A 30 35.63 -6.74 -10.45
C ASN A 30 35.90 -5.28 -10.02
N PHE A 31 35.74 -4.94 -8.73
CA PHE A 31 35.74 -3.52 -8.30
C PHE A 31 36.90 -3.11 -7.38
N PHE A 32 37.64 -4.03 -6.75
CA PHE A 32 38.72 -3.64 -5.82
C PHE A 32 40.01 -4.44 -6.05
N ASN A 33 40.84 -3.96 -6.99
CA ASN A 33 42.28 -4.25 -6.99
C ASN A 33 43.01 -3.17 -6.17
N PHE A 34 43.06 -3.32 -4.84
CA PHE A 34 44.03 -2.60 -4.00
C PHE A 34 44.53 -3.52 -2.86
N PRO A 35 45.84 -3.47 -2.51
CA PRO A 35 46.47 -4.48 -1.66
C PRO A 35 46.15 -4.30 -0.17
N ARG A 36 45.87 -5.44 0.47
CA ARG A 36 45.68 -5.63 1.92
C ARG A 36 46.89 -5.16 2.72
N ILE A 37 46.70 -4.25 3.68
CA ILE A 37 47.51 -4.19 4.90
C ILE A 37 46.58 -3.87 6.07
N LEU A 38 46.30 -4.87 6.91
CA LEU A 38 45.68 -4.71 8.23
C LEU A 38 46.58 -5.44 9.22
N THR A 39 47.28 -4.70 10.07
CA THR A 39 47.88 -5.21 11.31
C THR A 39 47.14 -4.57 12.51
N PRO A 40 47.06 -5.26 13.66
CA PRO A 40 46.20 -4.86 14.78
C PRO A 40 46.85 -3.72 15.57
N MET A 41 46.03 -2.77 16.02
CA MET A 41 46.48 -1.62 16.80
C MET A 41 46.47 -1.95 18.31
N GLU A 42 47.65 -1.95 18.94
CA GLU A 42 47.81 -1.99 20.41
C GLU A 42 47.64 -0.58 21.02
N LYS A 43 47.19 -0.57 22.28
CA LYS A 43 46.89 0.64 23.08
C LYS A 43 48.16 1.28 23.64
N SER A 44 48.31 2.61 23.56
CA SER A 44 48.85 3.42 24.67
C SER A 44 48.66 4.94 24.50
N THR A 45 48.06 5.52 25.54
CA THR A 45 48.47 6.72 26.31
C THR A 45 49.00 8.00 25.64
N LEU A 46 48.29 9.08 25.98
CA LEU A 46 48.57 10.51 25.90
C LEU A 46 50.04 10.97 26.09
N MET A 47 50.60 11.69 25.11
CA MET A 47 51.62 12.74 25.31
C MET A 47 51.56 13.82 24.22
N LYS A 48 51.98 15.04 24.58
CA LYS A 48 51.76 16.34 23.92
C LYS A 48 53.00 16.80 23.11
N PHE A 49 52.77 17.67 22.10
CA PHE A 49 53.74 18.48 21.30
C PHE A 49 54.65 17.66 20.33
N ARG A 50 54.89 18.01 19.05
CA ARG A 50 55.14 19.28 18.36
C ARG A 50 54.83 19.16 16.84
N SER A 51 54.70 20.30 16.18
CA SER A 51 54.43 20.50 14.74
C SER A 51 55.55 20.07 13.78
N SER A 52 55.12 19.69 12.57
CA SER A 52 55.83 19.60 11.28
C SER A 52 56.44 18.24 10.94
N GLU A 53 55.76 17.50 10.06
CA GLU A 53 56.28 17.12 8.72
C GLU A 53 55.12 16.56 7.87
N ASN A 54 55.17 16.84 6.57
CA ASN A 54 54.12 16.60 5.60
C ASN A 54 53.73 15.12 5.54
N VAL A 55 52.56 14.77 6.10
CA VAL A 55 51.89 13.50 5.83
C VAL A 55 50.79 13.76 4.83
N GLU A 56 50.99 13.25 3.62
CA GLU A 56 49.98 13.11 2.59
C GLU A 56 48.77 12.39 3.21
N TRP A 57 47.71 13.12 3.51
CA TRP A 57 46.44 12.54 3.96
C TRP A 57 45.95 11.65 2.82
N ARG A 58 46.22 10.35 2.93
CA ARG A 58 45.60 9.31 2.12
C ARG A 58 44.10 9.42 2.46
N GLY A 59 43.36 10.13 1.62
CA GLY A 59 42.01 10.60 1.90
C GLY A 59 41.17 9.48 2.50
N GLU A 60 40.66 9.70 3.70
CA GLU A 60 39.66 8.84 4.29
C GLU A 60 38.47 8.85 3.33
N THR A 61 38.25 7.75 2.61
CA THR A 61 37.10 7.61 1.72
C THR A 61 35.85 7.65 2.60
N THR A 62 35.15 8.78 2.57
CA THR A 62 33.90 8.97 3.29
C THR A 62 32.76 8.28 2.53
N PHE A 63 31.66 7.97 3.20
CA PHE A 63 30.48 7.39 2.56
C PHE A 63 29.95 8.26 1.41
N LEU A 64 30.17 9.57 1.47
CA LEU A 64 29.79 10.53 0.43
C LEU A 64 30.69 10.46 -0.81
N ASP A 65 31.86 9.84 -0.71
CA ASP A 65 32.80 9.65 -1.83
C ASP A 65 32.47 8.41 -2.67
N LEU A 66 31.44 7.65 -2.28
CA LEU A 66 30.96 6.52 -3.06
C LEU A 66 30.29 6.99 -4.36
N PRO A 67 30.37 6.21 -5.46
CA PRO A 67 29.56 6.46 -6.65
C PRO A 67 28.06 6.44 -6.31
N ASP A 68 27.27 7.28 -6.98
CA ASP A 68 25.83 7.42 -6.70
C ASP A 68 25.07 6.08 -6.71
N LEU A 69 25.34 5.22 -7.70
CA LEU A 69 24.75 3.88 -7.79
C LEU A 69 25.04 3.00 -6.56
N ALA A 70 26.25 3.10 -6.01
CA ALA A 70 26.64 2.33 -4.82
C ALA A 70 25.95 2.86 -3.57
N MET A 71 25.81 4.18 -3.45
CA MET A 71 25.01 4.79 -2.37
C MET A 71 23.55 4.38 -2.46
N ASP A 72 22.92 4.47 -3.63
CA ASP A 72 21.51 4.15 -3.81
C ASP A 72 21.23 2.67 -3.48
N CYS A 73 22.11 1.75 -3.90
CA CYS A 73 22.01 0.33 -3.52
C CYS A 73 22.03 0.09 -2.00
N ILE A 74 22.79 0.91 -1.25
CA ILE A 74 22.85 0.82 0.21
C ILE A 74 21.57 1.40 0.82
N LEU A 75 21.14 2.58 0.34
CA LEU A 75 19.94 3.25 0.83
C LEU A 75 18.67 2.43 0.55
N GLU A 76 18.55 1.78 -0.61
CA GLU A 76 17.40 0.93 -0.99
C GLU A 76 17.16 -0.30 -0.10
N ARG A 77 18.12 -0.64 0.76
CA ARG A 77 18.01 -1.76 1.71
C ARG A 77 17.76 -1.32 3.13
N LEU A 78 17.84 -0.01 3.41
CA LEU A 78 17.47 0.54 4.71
C LEU A 78 15.95 0.49 4.89
N SER A 79 15.50 0.27 6.11
CA SER A 79 14.09 0.47 6.47
C SER A 79 13.72 1.96 6.44
N PRO A 80 12.41 2.29 6.38
CA PRO A 80 11.94 3.68 6.43
C PRO A 80 12.47 4.48 7.63
N ALA A 81 12.63 3.85 8.80
CA ALA A 81 13.18 4.49 10.00
C ALA A 81 14.69 4.76 9.88
N GLU A 82 15.42 3.84 9.26
CA GLU A 82 16.87 3.99 9.01
C GLU A 82 17.15 5.02 7.92
N LEU A 83 16.34 5.09 6.86
CA LEU A 83 16.38 6.16 5.86
C LEU A 83 16.17 7.54 6.50
N CYS A 84 15.20 7.66 7.41
CA CYS A 84 14.99 8.89 8.16
C CYS A 84 16.17 9.23 9.07
N SER A 85 16.86 8.22 9.61
CA SER A 85 18.04 8.42 10.46
C SER A 85 19.25 8.86 9.63
N MET A 86 19.44 8.28 8.45
CA MET A 86 20.49 8.64 7.50
C MET A 86 20.31 10.06 6.95
N GLY A 87 19.06 10.46 6.68
CA GLY A 87 18.73 11.82 6.23
C GLY A 87 19.03 12.93 7.27
N LYS A 88 19.33 12.57 8.52
CA LYS A 88 19.74 13.53 9.57
C LYS A 88 21.24 13.78 9.62
N VAL A 89 22.06 12.96 8.94
CA VAL A 89 23.52 13.01 9.04
C VAL A 89 24.10 14.26 8.37
N CYS A 90 23.65 14.60 7.15
CA CYS A 90 24.07 15.81 6.44
C CYS A 90 23.03 16.21 5.37
N ASN A 91 23.14 17.41 4.80
CA ASN A 91 22.21 17.91 3.78
C ASN A 91 22.20 17.04 2.52
N SER A 92 23.37 16.59 2.04
CA SER A 92 23.45 15.70 0.88
C SER A 92 22.74 14.37 1.12
N MET A 93 22.88 13.78 2.31
CA MET A 93 22.13 12.55 2.67
C MET A 93 20.65 12.78 2.85
N ARG A 94 20.25 13.96 3.34
CA ARG A 94 18.84 14.32 3.40
C ARG A 94 18.20 14.26 2.02
N GLU A 95 18.80 14.91 1.02
CA GLU A 95 18.27 14.95 -0.35
C GLU A 95 18.18 13.55 -0.98
N LYS A 96 19.18 12.70 -0.77
CA LYS A 96 19.12 11.31 -1.26
C LYS A 96 18.05 10.49 -0.54
N CYS A 97 17.98 10.56 0.79
CA CYS A 97 17.04 9.76 1.58
C CYS A 97 15.55 10.14 1.39
N VAL A 98 15.25 11.33 0.86
CA VAL A 98 13.87 11.74 0.52
C VAL A 98 13.48 11.43 -0.93
N SER A 99 14.39 10.87 -1.73
CA SER A 99 14.17 10.63 -3.16
C SER A 99 13.12 9.53 -3.41
N ASP A 100 12.17 9.79 -4.31
CA ASP A 100 10.98 8.94 -4.50
C ASP A 100 11.31 7.49 -4.88
N HIS A 101 12.36 7.24 -5.66
CA HIS A 101 12.75 5.89 -6.09
C HIS A 101 13.05 4.94 -4.90
N LEU A 102 13.61 5.46 -3.80
CA LEU A 102 13.83 4.67 -2.57
C LEU A 102 12.50 4.30 -1.89
N TRP A 103 11.54 5.22 -1.92
CA TRP A 103 10.25 5.07 -1.24
C TRP A 103 9.24 4.27 -2.06
N GLU A 104 9.36 4.25 -3.39
CA GLU A 104 8.52 3.45 -4.29
C GLU A 104 8.53 1.97 -3.90
N LYS A 105 9.72 1.42 -3.63
CA LYS A 105 9.89 0.04 -3.18
C LYS A 105 9.19 -0.22 -1.84
N HIS A 106 9.34 0.68 -0.87
CA HIS A 106 8.70 0.55 0.45
C HIS A 106 7.17 0.65 0.38
N ILE A 107 6.65 1.55 -0.45
CA ILE A 107 5.21 1.66 -0.71
C ILE A 107 4.70 0.38 -1.37
N ASN A 108 5.35 -0.08 -2.44
CA ASN A 108 4.91 -1.26 -3.16
C ASN A 108 4.91 -2.51 -2.28
N GLN A 109 5.93 -2.67 -1.43
CA GLN A 109 6.04 -3.80 -0.51
C GLN A 109 4.99 -3.78 0.60
N ARG A 110 4.74 -2.61 1.22
CA ARG A 110 3.85 -2.53 2.39
C ARG A 110 2.39 -2.24 2.04
N TRP A 111 2.19 -1.45 1.00
CA TRP A 111 0.92 -0.84 0.68
C TRP A 111 0.46 -1.05 -0.76
N GLY A 112 1.32 -1.54 -1.67
CA GLY A 112 1.03 -1.63 -3.11
C GLY A 112 -0.20 -2.45 -3.48
N ARG A 113 -0.61 -3.41 -2.64
CA ARG A 113 -1.86 -4.19 -2.83
C ARG A 113 -3.13 -3.46 -2.39
N LEU A 114 -2.99 -2.40 -1.60
CA LEU A 114 -4.08 -1.69 -0.92
C LEU A 114 -4.34 -0.32 -1.54
N ILE A 115 -3.29 0.36 -2.00
CA ILE A 115 -3.40 1.70 -2.56
C ILE A 115 -3.56 1.58 -4.08
N GLY A 116 -4.71 2.03 -4.58
CA GLY A 116 -4.91 2.29 -6.00
C GLY A 116 -4.85 3.78 -6.33
N ASN A 117 -5.09 4.12 -7.60
CA ASN A 117 -5.15 5.50 -8.08
C ASN A 117 -6.16 6.35 -7.29
N ALA A 118 -7.30 5.77 -6.89
CA ALA A 118 -8.31 6.47 -6.10
C ALA A 118 -7.79 6.92 -4.72
N ALA A 119 -7.03 6.05 -4.04
CA ALA A 119 -6.42 6.38 -2.76
C ALA A 119 -5.30 7.42 -2.87
N TYR A 120 -4.55 7.40 -3.97
CA TYR A 120 -3.56 8.44 -4.27
C TYR A 120 -4.23 9.81 -4.50
N ARG A 121 -5.30 9.87 -5.30
CA ARG A 121 -6.09 11.11 -5.51
C ARG A 121 -6.68 11.63 -4.19
N GLU A 122 -7.20 10.75 -3.35
CA GLU A 122 -7.75 11.13 -2.05
C GLU A 122 -6.66 11.72 -1.13
N TRP A 123 -5.46 11.14 -1.14
CA TRP A 123 -4.32 11.70 -0.42
C TRP A 123 -3.96 13.10 -0.94
N GLU A 124 -3.88 13.31 -2.25
CA GLU A 124 -3.62 14.63 -2.85
C GLU A 124 -4.68 15.67 -2.43
N CYS A 125 -5.96 15.28 -2.46
CA CYS A 125 -7.08 16.10 -1.97
C CYS A 125 -6.94 16.44 -0.48
N HIS A 126 -6.59 15.45 0.36
CA HIS A 126 -6.36 15.64 1.78
C HIS A 126 -5.22 16.62 2.06
N ILE A 127 -4.11 16.52 1.33
CA ILE A 127 -2.98 17.46 1.42
C ILE A 127 -3.39 18.87 0.95
N ALA A 128 -4.13 18.99 -0.16
CA ALA A 128 -4.59 20.28 -0.67
C ALA A 128 -5.57 20.98 0.29
N SER A 129 -6.52 20.23 0.87
CA SER A 129 -7.48 20.73 1.85
C SER A 129 -6.78 21.27 3.11
N ARG A 130 -5.77 20.54 3.61
CA ARG A 130 -4.95 21.00 4.75
C ARG A 130 -4.14 22.26 4.43
N LYS A 131 -3.62 22.41 3.21
CA LYS A 131 -2.93 23.64 2.80
C LYS A 131 -3.88 24.84 2.85
N ARG A 132 -5.13 24.67 2.41
CA ARG A 132 -6.16 25.73 2.45
C ARG A 132 -6.54 26.11 3.88
N SER A 133 -6.73 25.15 4.79
CA SER A 133 -7.04 25.46 6.20
C SER A 133 -5.89 26.18 6.92
N LEU A 134 -4.63 25.83 6.62
CA LEU A 134 -3.45 26.52 7.15
C LEU A 134 -3.33 27.98 6.66
N LEU A 135 -3.72 28.25 5.42
CA LEU A 135 -3.73 29.62 4.86
C LEU A 135 -4.87 30.47 5.45
N GLN A 136 -6.00 29.84 5.77
CA GLN A 136 -7.19 30.52 6.29
C GLN A 136 -7.05 30.86 7.78
N ASN A 137 -6.35 30.03 8.55
CA ASN A 137 -6.05 30.27 9.96
C ASN A 137 -4.85 31.21 10.21
N TYR A 138 -4.29 31.84 9.18
CA TYR A 138 -3.23 32.85 9.35
C TYR A 138 -3.78 34.23 9.77
N GLN A 139 -5.10 34.41 9.74
CA GLN A 139 -5.78 35.64 10.18
C GLN A 139 -6.24 35.62 11.65
N ASP A 140 -6.40 34.44 12.27
CA ASP A 140 -6.73 34.31 13.69
C ASP A 140 -5.58 33.64 14.43
N GLN A 141 -4.87 34.44 15.24
CA GLN A 141 -3.73 33.97 16.02
C GLN A 141 -4.13 32.99 17.12
N LYS A 142 -3.19 32.04 17.33
CA LYS A 142 -3.07 31.07 18.43
C LYS A 142 -4.00 29.86 18.29
N ASP A 143 -3.46 28.79 17.68
CA ASP A 143 -3.38 27.43 18.29
C ASP A 143 -3.33 26.30 17.24
N ILE A 144 -2.27 26.23 16.40
CA ILE A 144 -2.22 25.24 15.29
C ILE A 144 -0.81 24.69 15.01
N PHE A 145 -0.13 24.20 16.05
CA PHE A 145 1.14 23.47 15.88
C PHE A 145 1.05 21.96 16.19
N GLY A 146 -0.15 21.39 16.30
CA GLY A 146 -0.32 19.98 16.69
C GLY A 146 -0.05 18.94 15.60
N TYR A 147 -0.35 19.23 14.32
CA TYR A 147 -0.63 18.14 13.36
C TYR A 147 0.37 17.96 12.21
N LEU A 148 1.29 18.90 12.00
CA LEU A 148 2.52 18.65 11.23
C LEU A 148 3.66 18.15 12.12
N SER A 149 3.44 18.16 13.46
CA SER A 149 4.40 17.69 14.44
C SER A 149 4.79 16.22 14.24
N SER A 150 3.97 15.37 13.63
CA SER A 150 4.38 13.98 13.40
C SER A 150 5.41 13.83 12.28
N PHE A 151 5.42 14.70 11.27
CA PHE A 151 6.46 14.72 10.23
C PHE A 151 7.69 15.54 10.68
N THR A 152 7.46 16.65 11.38
CA THR A 152 8.55 17.50 11.85
C THR A 152 9.23 16.94 13.10
N ASN A 153 8.55 16.32 14.06
CA ASN A 153 9.20 15.68 15.21
C ASN A 153 10.00 14.43 14.82
N PHE A 154 9.65 13.77 13.71
CA PHE A 154 10.41 12.61 13.22
C PHE A 154 11.72 13.04 12.53
N LEU A 155 11.75 14.22 11.91
CA LEU A 155 12.95 14.80 11.27
C LEU A 155 13.75 15.74 12.20
N PHE A 156 13.11 16.36 13.19
CA PHE A 156 13.69 17.42 14.02
C PHE A 156 13.61 17.06 15.51
N HIS A 157 14.73 16.59 16.08
CA HIS A 157 15.01 16.83 17.50
C HIS A 157 15.82 18.13 17.61
N ARG A 158 15.08 19.20 17.94
CA ARG A 158 15.46 20.43 18.66
C ARG A 158 16.88 21.01 18.44
N GLU A 159 16.95 22.16 17.77
CA GLU A 159 17.58 23.38 18.30
C GLU A 159 16.99 24.65 17.63
N GLU A 160 16.48 25.53 18.49
CA GLU A 160 16.19 26.98 18.37
C GLU A 160 15.66 27.60 17.04
N ALA A 161 14.33 27.70 16.98
CA ALA A 161 13.46 28.87 16.74
C ALA A 161 13.71 29.93 15.62
N GLU A 162 14.85 29.99 14.92
CA GLU A 162 15.08 31.05 13.91
C GLU A 162 15.33 30.53 12.49
N GLU A 163 15.72 29.27 12.32
CA GLU A 163 15.87 28.62 11.00
C GLU A 163 14.58 28.01 10.44
N GLU A 164 13.51 27.98 11.25
CA GLU A 164 12.26 27.26 10.97
C GLU A 164 11.53 27.73 9.69
N ASN A 165 11.78 28.96 9.24
CA ASN A 165 11.14 29.55 8.06
C ASN A 165 11.86 29.24 6.73
N ARG A 166 13.17 28.91 6.74
CA ARG A 166 13.89 28.58 5.49
C ARG A 166 13.76 27.11 5.10
N PHE A 167 13.51 26.21 6.07
CA PHE A 167 13.49 24.76 5.83
C PHE A 167 12.10 24.16 5.55
N LYS A 168 11.00 24.90 5.78
CA LYS A 168 9.63 24.50 5.38
C LYS A 168 9.39 24.52 3.85
N SER A 169 10.37 24.98 3.06
CA SER A 169 10.28 25.14 1.61
C SER A 169 10.89 23.98 0.80
N LEU A 170 11.68 23.08 1.41
CA LEU A 170 12.53 22.12 0.67
C LEU A 170 12.05 20.66 0.65
N LEU A 171 11.09 20.27 1.49
CA LEU A 171 10.45 18.96 1.36
C LEU A 171 9.54 18.98 0.12
N PRO A 172 9.71 18.10 -0.87
CA PRO A 172 8.79 18.00 -1.99
C PRO A 172 7.41 17.67 -1.42
N LYS A 173 6.47 18.62 -1.52
CA LYS A 173 5.19 18.57 -0.80
C LYS A 173 4.22 17.50 -1.34
N ASN A 174 4.67 16.69 -2.29
CA ASN A 174 4.00 15.56 -2.93
C ASN A 174 5.02 14.41 -3.17
N SER A 175 5.84 14.03 -2.19
CA SER A 175 6.77 12.88 -2.31
C SER A 175 6.12 11.57 -1.87
N LEU A 176 6.63 10.45 -2.39
CA LEU A 176 6.24 9.10 -1.96
C LEU A 176 6.55 8.87 -0.47
N MET A 177 7.64 9.46 0.04
CA MET A 177 7.92 9.48 1.48
C MET A 177 6.74 10.07 2.28
N ALA A 178 6.19 11.20 1.84
CA ALA A 178 5.07 11.84 2.52
C ALA A 178 3.80 10.98 2.48
N LEU A 179 3.54 10.29 1.36
CA LEU A 179 2.44 9.33 1.24
C LEU A 179 2.63 8.15 2.21
N TYR A 180 3.82 7.55 2.24
CA TYR A 180 4.12 6.41 3.12
C TYR A 180 3.80 6.72 4.59
N PHE A 181 4.30 7.84 5.12
CA PHE A 181 4.01 8.22 6.51
C PHE A 181 2.58 8.68 6.74
N SER A 182 1.91 9.25 5.73
CA SER A 182 0.47 9.57 5.84
C SER A 182 -0.35 8.31 6.05
N LEU A 183 0.03 7.21 5.38
CA LEU A 183 -0.60 5.90 5.55
C LEU A 183 -0.24 5.27 6.90
N GLU A 184 1.05 5.25 7.27
CA GLU A 184 1.52 4.71 8.57
C GLU A 184 0.84 5.37 9.77
N SER A 185 0.60 6.69 9.68
CA SER A 185 0.01 7.44 10.78
C SER A 185 -1.50 7.25 10.92
N GLY A 186 -2.18 6.66 9.92
CA GLY A 186 -3.63 6.47 9.94
C GLY A 186 -4.44 7.76 9.85
N VAL A 187 -3.80 8.88 9.54
CA VAL A 187 -4.39 10.22 9.70
C VAL A 187 -5.49 10.51 8.67
N PHE A 188 -5.40 9.89 7.48
CA PHE A 188 -6.39 10.07 6.43
C PHE A 188 -7.12 8.76 6.11
N TRP A 189 -8.32 8.92 5.58
CA TRP A 189 -9.19 7.84 5.15
C TRP A 189 -9.08 7.74 3.63
N PHE A 190 -9.03 6.53 3.09
CA PHE A 190 -8.91 6.32 1.65
C PHE A 190 -9.81 5.19 1.15
N PRO A 191 -10.28 5.24 -0.10
CA PRO A 191 -11.17 4.22 -0.65
C PRO A 191 -10.45 2.88 -0.82
N ALA A 192 -11.09 1.82 -0.32
CA ALA A 192 -10.68 0.43 -0.50
C ALA A 192 -11.91 -0.50 -0.48
N GLN A 193 -11.67 -1.78 -0.76
CA GLN A 193 -12.68 -2.83 -0.62
C GLN A 193 -12.33 -3.76 0.53
N VAL A 194 -13.34 -4.16 1.28
CA VAL A 194 -13.22 -5.07 2.43
C VAL A 194 -13.99 -6.35 2.13
N TYR A 195 -13.30 -7.49 2.17
CA TYR A 195 -13.92 -8.81 2.11
C TYR A 195 -14.79 -9.05 3.35
N ASN A 196 -16.03 -9.48 3.15
CA ASN A 196 -16.97 -9.77 4.24
C ASN A 196 -16.47 -10.95 5.11
N ARG A 197 -16.79 -10.92 6.40
CA ARG A 197 -16.48 -12.05 7.29
C ARG A 197 -17.43 -13.20 7.02
N GLU A 198 -16.91 -14.42 7.02
CA GLU A 198 -17.72 -15.64 6.99
C GLU A 198 -18.29 -16.01 8.37
N ASN A 199 -18.54 -15.03 9.23
CA ASN A 199 -18.97 -15.25 10.62
C ASN A 199 -20.48 -15.58 10.70
N GLY A 200 -20.92 -16.64 10.02
CA GLY A 200 -22.27 -17.19 10.10
C GLY A 200 -23.33 -16.48 9.25
N GLN A 201 -23.01 -15.38 8.57
CA GLN A 201 -23.91 -14.74 7.60
C GLN A 201 -23.64 -15.25 6.18
N LEU A 202 -24.14 -16.45 5.89
CA LEU A 202 -23.95 -17.11 4.59
C LEU A 202 -24.35 -16.25 3.39
N GLY A 203 -25.28 -15.30 3.54
CA GLY A 203 -25.70 -14.39 2.48
C GLY A 203 -24.58 -13.52 1.90
N PHE A 204 -23.52 -13.28 2.66
CA PHE A 204 -22.35 -12.48 2.24
C PHE A 204 -21.10 -13.32 1.98
N ALA A 205 -21.23 -14.65 1.90
CA ALA A 205 -20.11 -15.52 1.57
C ALA A 205 -19.50 -15.14 0.21
N LEU A 206 -18.16 -15.06 0.16
CA LEU A 206 -17.40 -14.64 -1.02
C LEU A 206 -17.90 -13.31 -1.62
N SER A 207 -18.10 -12.31 -0.75
CA SER A 207 -18.42 -10.95 -1.16
C SER A 207 -17.51 -9.91 -0.53
N CYS A 208 -17.43 -8.73 -1.13
CA CYS A 208 -16.76 -7.55 -0.58
C CYS A 208 -17.58 -6.29 -0.79
N TYR A 209 -17.31 -5.27 0.03
CA TYR A 209 -17.99 -3.97 -0.02
C TYR A 209 -16.99 -2.82 -0.08
N ASP A 210 -17.40 -1.71 -0.70
CA ASP A 210 -16.62 -0.48 -0.75
C ASP A 210 -16.66 0.23 0.62
N ALA A 211 -15.51 0.70 1.07
CA ALA A 211 -15.36 1.42 2.33
C ALA A 211 -14.23 2.44 2.25
N GLU A 212 -14.31 3.45 3.10
CA GLU A 212 -13.16 4.28 3.43
C GLU A 212 -12.39 3.60 4.55
N ILE A 213 -11.09 3.38 4.38
CA ILE A 213 -10.25 2.73 5.38
C ILE A 213 -9.17 3.66 5.93
N SER A 214 -8.81 3.43 7.19
CA SER A 214 -7.71 4.08 7.89
C SER A 214 -6.91 3.03 8.65
N TYR A 215 -5.59 3.17 8.62
CA TYR A 215 -4.66 2.24 9.27
C TYR A 215 -4.48 2.58 10.75
N ASP A 216 -4.36 1.56 11.59
CA ASP A 216 -4.01 1.68 13.00
C ASP A 216 -2.65 1.04 13.29
N SER A 217 -1.66 1.88 13.52
CA SER A 217 -0.29 1.44 13.78
C SER A 217 -0.13 0.65 15.08
N ASN A 218 -1.04 0.81 16.06
CA ASN A 218 -0.91 0.14 17.36
C ASN A 218 -1.21 -1.35 17.26
N GLY A 219 -2.12 -1.73 16.36
CA GLY A 219 -2.56 -3.12 16.19
C GLY A 219 -2.13 -3.78 14.88
N ASP A 220 -1.46 -3.05 13.97
CA ASP A 220 -1.30 -3.44 12.55
C ASP A 220 -2.64 -3.88 11.92
N THR A 221 -3.70 -3.14 12.26
CA THR A 221 -5.06 -3.38 11.77
C THR A 221 -5.61 -2.15 11.07
N PHE A 222 -6.78 -2.30 10.45
CA PHE A 222 -7.49 -1.23 9.78
C PHE A 222 -8.86 -1.01 10.38
N ARG A 223 -9.35 0.21 10.19
CA ARG A 223 -10.72 0.61 10.49
C ARG A 223 -11.39 0.94 9.15
N ALA A 224 -12.61 0.48 8.95
CA ALA A 224 -13.39 0.74 7.75
C ALA A 224 -14.66 1.50 8.10
N ARG A 225 -14.96 2.55 7.34
CA ARG A 225 -16.21 3.30 7.37
C ARG A 225 -16.97 3.03 6.09
N TYR A 226 -18.22 2.62 6.24
CA TYR A 226 -19.08 2.31 5.10
C TYR A 226 -20.52 2.74 5.39
N LEU A 227 -21.29 2.95 4.31
CA LEU A 227 -22.67 3.40 4.41
C LEU A 227 -23.62 2.21 4.54
N THR A 228 -24.44 2.21 5.59
CA THR A 228 -25.57 1.30 5.77
C THR A 228 -26.84 2.11 5.97
N LYS A 229 -27.79 2.05 5.03
CA LYS A 229 -29.07 2.78 5.12
C LYS A 229 -28.93 4.29 5.42
N GLY A 230 -27.90 4.95 4.87
CA GLY A 230 -27.59 6.35 5.16
C GLY A 230 -26.86 6.61 6.49
N TRP A 231 -26.66 5.58 7.31
CA TRP A 231 -25.84 5.65 8.52
C TRP A 231 -24.40 5.23 8.22
N ARG A 232 -23.43 5.89 8.86
CA ARG A 232 -22.03 5.47 8.78
C ARG A 232 -21.78 4.39 9.82
N SER A 233 -21.56 3.16 9.36
CA SER A 233 -21.07 2.06 10.19
C SER A 233 -19.55 2.06 10.19
N THR A 234 -18.95 1.65 11.32
CA THR A 234 -17.51 1.48 11.42
C THR A 234 -17.20 0.04 11.83
N GLU A 235 -16.37 -0.64 11.05
CA GLU A 235 -15.78 -1.93 11.41
C GLU A 235 -14.33 -1.68 11.85
N GLU A 236 -13.95 -2.21 13.02
CA GLU A 236 -12.60 -2.11 13.56
C GLU A 236 -11.87 -3.46 13.54
N ASN A 237 -10.55 -3.41 13.73
CA ASN A 237 -9.68 -4.59 13.79
C ASN A 237 -9.74 -5.43 12.51
N ILE A 238 -9.75 -4.77 11.35
CA ILE A 238 -9.72 -5.44 10.05
C ILE A 238 -8.28 -5.81 9.74
N GLU A 239 -8.04 -7.08 9.48
CA GLU A 239 -6.74 -7.58 9.06
C GLU A 239 -6.41 -7.14 7.63
N ARG A 240 -5.13 -6.83 7.36
CA ARG A 240 -4.62 -6.45 6.04
C ARG A 240 -5.08 -7.38 4.91
N LYS A 241 -5.11 -8.69 5.17
CA LYS A 241 -5.48 -9.71 4.17
C LYS A 241 -6.91 -9.53 3.63
N ARG A 242 -7.82 -8.95 4.42
CA ARG A 242 -9.23 -8.72 4.05
C ARG A 242 -9.44 -7.47 3.20
N ILE A 243 -8.38 -6.73 2.88
CA ILE A 243 -8.47 -5.47 2.17
C ILE A 243 -7.82 -5.61 0.80
N ARG A 244 -8.45 -5.00 -0.20
CA ARG A 244 -7.88 -4.84 -1.53
C ARG A 244 -8.15 -3.43 -2.06
N ALA A 245 -7.31 -2.99 -2.99
CA ALA A 245 -7.62 -1.80 -3.79
C ALA A 245 -8.91 -2.04 -4.61
N PRO A 246 -9.76 -1.02 -4.81
CA PRO A 246 -10.93 -1.16 -5.67
C PRO A 246 -10.48 -1.48 -7.11
N PRO A 247 -10.98 -2.55 -7.75
CA PRO A 247 -10.55 -2.95 -9.09
C PRO A 247 -11.07 -2.02 -10.18
N VAL A 248 -12.12 -1.24 -9.89
CA VAL A 248 -12.76 -0.30 -10.81
C VAL A 248 -13.02 1.02 -10.09
N ASP A 249 -12.93 2.13 -10.82
CA ASP A 249 -13.21 3.49 -10.33
C ASP A 249 -14.70 3.85 -10.49
N THR A 250 -15.59 2.86 -10.36
CA THR A 250 -17.04 3.05 -10.47
C THR A 250 -17.60 3.48 -9.11
N PRO A 251 -18.42 4.55 -9.05
CA PRO A 251 -19.07 4.95 -7.81
C PRO A 251 -19.92 3.82 -7.20
N THR A 252 -20.03 3.79 -5.88
CA THR A 252 -20.64 2.67 -5.14
C THR A 252 -22.12 2.43 -5.46
N TYR A 253 -22.83 3.42 -6.00
CA TYR A 253 -24.24 3.35 -6.38
C TYR A 253 -24.48 3.15 -7.88
N ASP A 254 -23.41 3.23 -8.68
CA ASP A 254 -23.49 3.15 -10.13
C ASP A 254 -23.22 1.71 -10.60
N LEU A 255 -24.01 1.29 -11.59
CA LEU A 255 -23.83 -0.01 -12.21
C LEU A 255 -22.55 -0.01 -13.06
N HIS A 256 -21.67 -0.96 -12.81
CA HIS A 256 -20.48 -1.18 -13.60
C HIS A 256 -20.86 -1.56 -15.03
N THR A 257 -20.22 -0.91 -16.01
CA THR A 257 -20.44 -1.21 -17.43
C THR A 257 -19.62 -2.43 -17.83
N SER A 258 -20.28 -3.58 -17.95
CA SER A 258 -19.66 -4.86 -18.31
C SER A 258 -19.20 -4.88 -19.77
N ASP A 259 -17.91 -4.90 -20.01
CA ASP A 259 -17.29 -5.05 -21.35
C ASP A 259 -17.07 -6.51 -21.75
N CYS A 260 -17.01 -7.42 -20.78
CA CYS A 260 -16.63 -8.82 -20.95
C CYS A 260 -17.75 -9.80 -21.29
N LEU A 261 -19.02 -9.38 -21.37
CA LEU A 261 -20.18 -10.29 -21.42
C LEU A 261 -20.14 -11.26 -22.60
N ASN A 262 -19.69 -10.81 -23.77
CA ASN A 262 -19.61 -11.64 -24.97
C ASN A 262 -18.47 -12.67 -24.89
N ASP A 263 -17.46 -12.42 -24.06
CA ASP A 263 -16.28 -13.26 -23.91
C ASP A 263 -16.40 -14.30 -22.78
N LEU A 264 -17.54 -14.33 -22.10
CA LEU A 264 -17.81 -15.27 -21.01
C LEU A 264 -17.97 -16.70 -21.54
N LYS A 265 -17.14 -17.60 -21.01
CA LYS A 265 -17.10 -19.02 -21.28
C LYS A 265 -17.23 -19.80 -19.98
N PRO A 266 -17.76 -21.04 -20.01
CA PRO A 266 -17.78 -21.89 -18.83
C PRO A 266 -16.42 -21.99 -18.16
N ASP A 267 -16.42 -22.06 -16.83
CA ASP A 267 -15.27 -22.01 -15.92
C ASP A 267 -14.54 -20.66 -15.81
N ASP A 268 -14.96 -19.62 -16.53
CA ASP A 268 -14.44 -18.27 -16.30
C ASP A 268 -14.81 -17.77 -14.90
N HIS A 269 -13.85 -17.13 -14.22
CA HIS A 269 -14.06 -16.50 -12.93
C HIS A 269 -14.62 -15.08 -13.12
N ILE A 270 -15.60 -14.71 -12.30
CA ILE A 270 -16.26 -13.40 -12.41
C ILE A 270 -16.51 -12.77 -11.05
N GLU A 271 -16.71 -11.46 -11.07
CA GLU A 271 -17.38 -10.72 -10.02
C GLU A 271 -18.65 -10.09 -10.56
N ILE A 272 -19.71 -10.12 -9.76
CA ILE A 272 -20.96 -9.43 -10.07
C ILE A 272 -21.29 -8.42 -8.98
N GLN A 273 -21.75 -7.24 -9.37
CA GLN A 273 -22.34 -6.26 -8.48
C GLN A 273 -23.70 -6.75 -8.00
N TRP A 274 -23.92 -6.69 -6.69
CA TRP A 274 -25.20 -7.02 -6.06
C TRP A 274 -25.52 -6.01 -4.97
N ARG A 275 -26.80 -5.63 -4.85
CA ARG A 275 -27.35 -4.88 -3.71
C ARG A 275 -28.70 -5.42 -3.29
N LYS A 276 -29.03 -5.28 -2.01
CA LYS A 276 -30.34 -5.73 -1.47
C LYS A 276 -31.51 -4.87 -1.94
N SER A 277 -31.33 -3.56 -1.96
CA SER A 277 -32.32 -2.59 -2.47
C SER A 277 -31.59 -1.39 -3.06
N LYS A 278 -32.31 -0.53 -3.77
CA LYS A 278 -31.74 0.66 -4.42
C LYS A 278 -31.19 1.71 -3.44
N GLU A 279 -31.52 1.59 -2.16
CA GLU A 279 -30.99 2.44 -1.08
C GLU A 279 -29.56 2.04 -0.67
N PHE A 280 -29.15 0.80 -0.97
CA PHE A 280 -27.83 0.29 -0.64
C PHE A 280 -26.85 0.45 -1.82
N PRO A 281 -25.56 0.70 -1.52
CA PRO A 281 -24.53 0.58 -2.53
C PRO A 281 -24.41 -0.87 -3.01
N TYR A 282 -23.83 -1.05 -4.19
CA TYR A 282 -23.41 -2.36 -4.65
C TYR A 282 -22.22 -2.87 -3.83
N GLY A 283 -22.22 -4.16 -3.53
CA GLY A 283 -21.00 -4.91 -3.24
C GLY A 283 -20.68 -5.84 -4.41
N TRP A 284 -19.56 -6.55 -4.30
CA TRP A 284 -19.12 -7.51 -5.33
C TRP A 284 -19.17 -8.93 -4.79
N TRP A 285 -19.74 -9.84 -5.57
CA TRP A 285 -19.80 -11.27 -5.27
C TRP A 285 -18.99 -12.04 -6.28
N TYR A 286 -18.17 -12.95 -5.79
CA TYR A 286 -17.41 -13.86 -6.63
C TYR A 286 -18.27 -15.03 -7.10
N GLY A 287 -18.12 -15.38 -8.37
CA GLY A 287 -18.77 -16.52 -8.99
C GLY A 287 -17.94 -17.10 -10.13
N VAL A 288 -18.49 -18.14 -10.75
CA VAL A 288 -17.91 -18.83 -11.91
C VAL A 288 -18.98 -18.98 -12.98
N VAL A 289 -18.62 -18.84 -14.25
CA VAL A 289 -19.55 -19.12 -15.35
C VAL A 289 -19.80 -20.62 -15.42
N GLY A 290 -21.07 -21.01 -15.26
CA GLY A 290 -21.53 -22.39 -15.35
C GLY A 290 -21.84 -22.83 -16.78
N HIS A 291 -22.10 -24.12 -16.94
CA HIS A 291 -22.67 -24.68 -18.16
C HIS A 291 -24.20 -24.54 -18.16
N MET A 292 -24.78 -24.42 -19.35
CA MET A 292 -26.25 -24.51 -19.53
C MET A 292 -26.77 -25.86 -19.06
N GLU A 293 -28.00 -25.92 -18.55
CA GLU A 293 -28.62 -27.17 -18.07
C GLU A 293 -28.69 -28.27 -19.15
N SER A 294 -28.84 -27.89 -20.42
CA SER A 294 -28.85 -28.81 -21.57
C SER A 294 -27.46 -29.26 -22.02
N CYS A 295 -26.38 -28.73 -21.44
CA CYS A 295 -25.01 -29.04 -21.83
C CYS A 295 -24.47 -30.23 -21.03
N SER A 296 -23.75 -31.14 -21.71
CA SER A 296 -23.10 -32.29 -21.07
C SER A 296 -21.89 -31.93 -20.20
N GLY A 297 -21.52 -30.66 -20.09
CA GLY A 297 -20.35 -30.18 -19.34
C GLY A 297 -19.00 -30.56 -19.97
N ASN A 298 -18.99 -31.15 -21.17
CA ASN A 298 -17.74 -31.52 -21.83
C ASN A 298 -17.04 -30.28 -22.42
N LYS A 299 -15.86 -29.95 -21.87
CA LYS A 299 -15.05 -28.78 -22.27
C LYS A 299 -14.76 -28.70 -23.77
N MET A 300 -14.60 -29.84 -24.44
CA MET A 300 -14.23 -29.89 -25.87
C MET A 300 -15.44 -29.75 -26.82
N ILE A 301 -16.66 -29.96 -26.32
CA ILE A 301 -17.88 -30.07 -27.14
C ILE A 301 -18.89 -28.97 -26.77
N CYS A 302 -18.73 -28.32 -25.61
CA CYS A 302 -19.69 -27.32 -25.16
C CYS A 302 -19.73 -26.08 -26.07
N GLN A 303 -20.95 -25.70 -26.45
CA GLN A 303 -21.22 -24.49 -27.23
C GLN A 303 -21.84 -23.38 -26.38
N CYS A 304 -21.76 -23.48 -25.04
CA CYS A 304 -22.36 -22.50 -24.12
C CYS A 304 -21.82 -21.07 -24.32
N HIS A 305 -20.59 -20.92 -24.83
CA HIS A 305 -20.01 -19.61 -25.11
C HIS A 305 -20.72 -18.87 -26.26
N ILE A 306 -21.34 -19.60 -27.20
CA ILE A 306 -22.06 -19.04 -28.36
C ILE A 306 -23.46 -18.57 -27.96
N SER A 307 -24.04 -19.17 -26.93
CA SER A 307 -25.36 -18.79 -26.42
C SER A 307 -25.37 -17.34 -25.95
N ASP A 308 -26.46 -16.64 -26.26
CA ASP A 308 -26.77 -15.31 -25.72
C ASP A 308 -27.02 -15.36 -24.21
N MET A 309 -27.40 -16.52 -23.68
CA MET A 309 -27.59 -16.75 -22.24
C MET A 309 -26.32 -17.29 -21.60
N ALA A 310 -25.97 -16.80 -20.42
CA ALA A 310 -24.93 -17.35 -19.55
C ALA A 310 -25.50 -17.69 -18.17
N ILE A 311 -24.99 -18.78 -17.58
CA ILE A 311 -25.30 -19.14 -16.20
C ILE A 311 -24.12 -18.71 -15.33
N LEU A 312 -24.41 -17.95 -14.27
CA LEU A 312 -23.45 -17.59 -13.24
C LEU A 312 -23.70 -18.51 -12.04
N GLU A 313 -22.68 -19.28 -11.65
CA GLU A 313 -22.72 -20.22 -10.54
C GLU A 313 -21.92 -19.69 -9.34
N PHE A 314 -22.58 -19.68 -8.19
CA PHE A 314 -22.06 -19.30 -6.89
C PHE A 314 -21.94 -20.56 -6.03
N ARG A 315 -20.80 -21.25 -6.18
CA ARG A 315 -20.55 -22.58 -5.57
C ARG A 315 -20.51 -22.55 -4.04
N GLN A 316 -20.36 -21.36 -3.45
CA GLN A 316 -20.44 -21.14 -2.01
C GLN A 316 -21.83 -21.42 -1.43
N TYR A 317 -22.89 -21.41 -2.25
CA TYR A 317 -24.25 -21.72 -1.79
C TYR A 317 -24.60 -23.21 -2.02
N SER A 318 -25.38 -23.76 -1.07
CA SER A 318 -25.81 -25.15 -1.11
C SER A 318 -26.60 -25.50 -2.38
N PRO A 319 -26.51 -26.75 -2.88
CA PRO A 319 -27.35 -27.21 -3.98
C PRO A 319 -28.84 -26.99 -3.65
N GLY A 320 -29.59 -26.36 -4.56
CA GLY A 320 -31.00 -25.99 -4.35
C GLY A 320 -31.24 -24.60 -3.76
N SER A 321 -30.19 -23.87 -3.36
CA SER A 321 -30.33 -22.44 -3.03
C SER A 321 -30.66 -21.63 -4.28
N ARG A 322 -31.66 -20.74 -4.19
CA ARG A 322 -31.99 -19.77 -5.25
C ARG A 322 -30.82 -18.84 -5.60
N TRP A 323 -29.87 -18.66 -4.67
CA TRP A 323 -28.70 -17.79 -4.82
C TRP A 323 -27.53 -18.51 -5.50
N ARG A 324 -27.63 -19.82 -5.72
CA ARG A 324 -26.54 -20.63 -6.28
C ARG A 324 -26.36 -20.39 -7.77
N GLN A 325 -27.43 -20.15 -8.51
CA GLN A 325 -27.38 -20.00 -9.96
C GLN A 325 -28.24 -18.84 -10.42
N ILE A 326 -27.67 -18.01 -11.30
CA ILE A 326 -28.35 -16.89 -11.93
C ILE A 326 -28.19 -17.03 -13.43
N THR A 327 -29.27 -16.84 -14.18
CA THR A 327 -29.22 -16.83 -15.63
C THR A 327 -29.30 -15.39 -16.13
N ILE A 328 -28.31 -14.99 -16.93
CA ILE A 328 -28.25 -13.65 -17.52
C ILE A 328 -28.30 -13.73 -19.05
N ASN A 329 -28.84 -12.69 -19.67
CA ASN A 329 -28.71 -12.47 -21.11
C ASN A 329 -27.52 -11.54 -21.37
N LYS A 330 -26.55 -11.97 -22.17
CA LYS A 330 -25.36 -11.20 -22.55
C LYS A 330 -25.70 -9.97 -23.39
N LYS A 331 -26.75 -10.05 -24.21
CA LYS A 331 -27.18 -8.95 -25.10
C LYS A 331 -28.03 -7.95 -24.32
N GLY A 332 -27.53 -6.73 -24.21
CA GLY A 332 -28.26 -5.63 -23.56
C GLY A 332 -28.46 -5.86 -22.06
N HIS A 333 -27.55 -6.59 -21.40
CA HIS A 333 -27.62 -6.80 -19.97
C HIS A 333 -27.64 -5.47 -19.21
N GLN A 334 -28.59 -5.34 -18.29
CA GLN A 334 -28.72 -4.21 -17.37
C GLN A 334 -28.94 -4.75 -15.96
N GLU A 335 -29.15 -3.86 -14.98
CA GLU A 335 -29.55 -4.29 -13.64
C GLU A 335 -30.85 -5.10 -13.71
N VAL A 336 -30.80 -6.33 -13.19
CA VAL A 336 -31.93 -7.25 -13.06
C VAL A 336 -32.13 -7.56 -11.58
N GLY A 337 -33.38 -7.76 -11.16
CA GLY A 337 -33.69 -8.20 -9.82
C GLY A 337 -34.94 -7.54 -9.25
N ASN A 338 -35.17 -7.78 -7.96
CA ASN A 338 -36.32 -7.29 -7.22
C ASN A 338 -35.95 -7.08 -5.74
N GLU A 339 -36.88 -6.58 -4.93
CA GLU A 339 -36.60 -6.32 -3.50
C GLU A 339 -36.45 -7.59 -2.64
N VAL A 340 -36.88 -8.74 -3.14
CA VAL A 340 -36.82 -10.04 -2.44
C VAL A 340 -35.46 -10.70 -2.62
N ASP A 341 -34.96 -10.75 -3.85
CA ASP A 341 -33.71 -11.41 -4.24
C ASP A 341 -32.55 -10.41 -4.41
N GLY A 342 -32.83 -9.11 -4.28
CA GLY A 342 -31.88 -8.04 -4.56
C GLY A 342 -31.72 -7.77 -6.06
N PHE A 343 -30.90 -6.77 -6.35
CA PHE A 343 -30.59 -6.31 -7.69
C PHE A 343 -29.12 -6.58 -8.02
N TYR A 344 -28.86 -7.06 -9.22
CA TYR A 344 -27.52 -7.40 -9.71
C TYR A 344 -27.36 -7.06 -11.19
N GLY A 345 -26.12 -6.87 -11.66
CA GLY A 345 -25.89 -6.80 -13.11
C GLY A 345 -24.50 -6.40 -13.59
N GLY A 346 -23.80 -5.52 -12.89
CA GLY A 346 -22.45 -5.13 -13.28
C GLY A 346 -21.50 -6.32 -13.15
N ILE A 347 -20.89 -6.78 -14.24
CA ILE A 347 -20.11 -8.02 -14.27
C ILE A 347 -18.70 -7.72 -14.77
N ARG A 348 -17.72 -8.22 -14.03
CA ARG A 348 -16.30 -8.18 -14.37
C ARG A 348 -15.77 -9.59 -14.50
N LYS A 349 -15.02 -9.86 -15.57
CA LYS A 349 -14.27 -11.11 -15.73
C LYS A 349 -12.92 -11.02 -15.00
N LEU A 350 -12.62 -12.01 -14.18
CA LEU A 350 -11.35 -12.15 -13.48
C LEU A 350 -10.37 -12.96 -14.33
N SER A 351 -9.27 -12.33 -14.73
CA SER A 351 -8.18 -13.00 -15.47
C SER A 351 -6.90 -13.14 -14.64
N ASN A 352 -6.77 -12.37 -13.55
CA ASN A 352 -5.59 -12.39 -12.69
C ASN A 352 -5.68 -13.54 -11.68
N GLU A 353 -4.71 -14.46 -11.73
CA GLU A 353 -4.63 -15.62 -10.83
C GLU A 353 -4.49 -15.22 -9.35
N ASP A 354 -3.81 -14.10 -9.06
CA ASP A 354 -3.65 -13.60 -7.69
C ASP A 354 -5.00 -13.14 -7.11
N GLU A 355 -5.84 -12.48 -7.90
CA GLU A 355 -7.19 -12.07 -7.47
C GLU A 355 -8.10 -13.28 -7.24
N ILE A 356 -8.04 -14.26 -8.14
CA ILE A 356 -8.80 -15.51 -8.03
C ILE A 356 -8.37 -16.29 -6.78
N THR A 357 -7.06 -16.36 -6.53
CA THR A 357 -6.50 -17.03 -5.36
C THR A 357 -6.89 -16.29 -4.08
N ALA A 358 -6.88 -14.95 -4.08
CA ALA A 358 -7.34 -14.16 -2.94
C ALA A 358 -8.79 -14.47 -2.57
N TRP A 359 -9.69 -14.55 -3.56
CA TRP A 359 -11.07 -14.98 -3.32
C TRP A 359 -11.16 -16.39 -2.72
N LYS A 360 -10.42 -17.34 -3.28
CA LYS A 360 -10.40 -18.74 -2.80
C LYS A 360 -9.77 -18.88 -1.41
N CYS A 361 -8.87 -17.98 -0.99
CA CYS A 361 -8.33 -18.00 0.38
C CYS A 361 -9.39 -17.68 1.44
N PHE A 362 -10.50 -17.06 1.05
CA PHE A 362 -11.62 -16.79 1.93
C PHE A 362 -12.70 -17.88 1.88
N TRP A 363 -12.49 -19.01 1.18
CA TRP A 363 -13.46 -20.10 1.02
C TRP A 363 -12.86 -21.52 1.01
#